data_AF-A0A1A8P043-F1
#
_entry.id   AF-A0A1A8P043-F1
#
_cell.length_a   1.000
_cell.length_b   1.000
_cell.length_c   1.000
_cell.angle_alpha   90.00
_cell.angle_beta   90.00
_cell.angle_gamma   90.00
#
_symmetry.space_group_name_H-M   'P 1'
#
loop_
_entity.id
_entity.type
_entity.pdbx_description
1 polymer ?
#
loop_
_entity_poly.entity_id
_entity_poly.type
_entity_poly.pdbx_seq_one_letter_code
_entity_poly.pdbx_strand_id
1 'polypeptide(L)'
;EKKNCELEQIERQKKFITEFQDNLQAVNRDLNELERLSGLVGRPSESHPLHNSGLLSLDPVQDKTPLYSQLLQAYKWSNKLQYHAGLASSLLNQQSLKRSANQLGPSAKRRPKVQPSTLVLPLQYVDDVIARIGRMFPDMTIELFRPNGTSAVLLVTLGKVLKAIVVMRSLFIDRTVVRGFNENVYTKDGKVALHLSGSH
;
A
#
# COMPACT_ATOMS: atom_id res chain seq x y z
N GLU A 1 -25.52 39.57 85.00
CA GLU A 1 -25.23 38.35 84.21
C GLU A 1 -26.03 38.20 82.92
N LYS A 2 -27.38 38.21 82.92
CA LYS A 2 -28.17 37.94 81.70
C LYS A 2 -27.84 38.83 80.48
N LYS A 3 -27.61 40.13 80.66
CA LYS A 3 -27.21 41.06 79.57
C LYS A 3 -25.84 40.74 78.95
N ASN A 4 -24.89 40.19 79.71
CA ASN A 4 -23.58 39.81 79.14
C ASN A 4 -23.70 38.58 78.25
N CYS A 5 -24.56 37.62 78.60
CA CYS A 5 -24.79 36.42 77.81
C CYS A 5 -25.45 36.74 76.45
N GLU A 6 -26.40 37.68 76.43
CA GLU A 6 -27.02 38.14 75.17
C GLU A 6 -26.03 38.91 74.27
N LEU A 7 -25.16 39.74 74.86
CA LEU A 7 -24.12 40.46 74.11
C LEU A 7 -23.09 39.50 73.49
N GLU A 8 -22.68 38.46 74.21
CA GLU A 8 -21.78 37.42 73.68
C GLU A 8 -22.42 36.58 72.56
N GLN A 9 -23.73 36.37 72.59
CA GLN A 9 -24.45 35.68 71.51
C GLN A 9 -24.52 36.56 70.25
N ILE A 10 -24.77 37.86 70.41
CA ILE A 10 -24.78 38.81 69.30
C ILE A 10 -23.38 38.95 68.68
N GLU A 11 -22.32 38.95 69.51
CA GLU A 11 -20.95 39.02 69.02
C GLU A 11 -20.53 37.74 68.28
N ARG A 12 -20.94 36.56 68.77
CA ARG A 12 -20.78 35.29 68.03
C ARG A 12 -21.52 35.28 66.70
N GLN A 13 -22.76 35.79 66.67
CA GLN A 13 -23.54 35.90 65.44
C GLN A 13 -22.89 36.88 64.45
N LYS A 14 -22.39 38.02 64.92
CA LYS A 14 -21.66 38.98 64.07
C LYS A 14 -20.39 38.36 63.51
N LYS A 15 -19.60 37.66 64.34
CA LYS A 15 -18.40 36.96 63.89
C LYS A 15 -18.73 35.87 62.85
N PHE A 16 -19.79 35.11 63.08
CA PHE A 16 -20.26 34.11 62.13
C PHE A 16 -20.71 34.73 60.80
N ILE A 17 -21.43 35.86 60.85
CA ILE A 17 -21.87 36.58 59.64
C ILE A 17 -20.66 37.11 58.86
N THR A 18 -19.66 37.67 59.54
CA THR A 18 -18.43 38.14 58.89
C THR A 18 -17.67 36.98 58.25
N GLU A 19 -17.46 35.87 58.97
CA GLU A 19 -16.81 34.66 58.43
C GLU A 19 -17.60 34.09 57.24
N PHE A 20 -18.93 34.09 57.32
CA PHE A 20 -19.79 33.64 56.23
C PHE A 20 -19.70 34.56 55.00
N GLN A 21 -19.64 35.87 55.21
CA GLN A 21 -19.48 36.86 54.15
C GLN A 21 -18.11 36.75 53.48
N ASP A 22 -17.04 36.55 54.26
CA ASP A 22 -15.68 36.35 53.75
C ASP A 22 -15.60 35.05 52.92
N ASN A 23 -16.22 33.97 53.39
CA ASN A 23 -16.31 32.71 52.65
C ASN A 23 -17.07 32.87 51.33
N LEU A 24 -18.20 33.59 51.32
CA LEU A 24 -18.95 33.87 50.09
C LEU A 24 -18.14 34.70 49.10
N GLN A 25 -17.40 35.70 49.59
CA GLN A 25 -16.51 36.49 48.73
C GLN A 25 -15.36 35.65 48.17
N ALA A 26 -14.80 34.73 48.96
CA ALA A 26 -13.76 33.82 48.49
C ALA A 26 -14.30 32.90 47.38
N VAL A 27 -15.45 32.26 47.59
CA VAL A 27 -16.11 31.41 46.57
C VAL A 27 -16.39 32.20 45.29
N ASN A 28 -16.85 33.44 45.40
CA ASN A 28 -17.12 34.27 44.24
C ASN A 28 -15.84 34.65 43.47
N ARG A 29 -14.71 34.85 44.18
CA ARG A 29 -13.41 35.07 43.54
C ARG A 29 -12.94 33.82 42.80
N ASP A 30 -13.04 32.65 43.45
CA ASP A 30 -12.65 31.37 42.86
C ASP A 30 -13.49 31.05 41.61
N LEU A 31 -14.79 31.33 41.64
CA LEU A 31 -15.66 31.16 40.47
C LEU A 31 -15.29 32.09 39.31
N ASN A 32 -14.99 33.36 39.60
CA ASN A 32 -14.53 34.29 38.57
C ASN A 32 -13.16 33.90 37.99
N GLU A 33 -12.24 33.40 38.82
CA GLU A 33 -10.97 32.87 38.34
C GLU A 33 -11.17 31.61 37.50
N LEU A 34 -12.06 30.71 37.92
CA LEU A 34 -12.40 29.50 37.17
C LEU A 34 -13.02 29.83 35.82
N GLU A 35 -13.91 30.81 35.75
CA GLU A 35 -14.49 31.28 34.49
C GLU A 35 -13.44 31.89 33.56
N ARG A 36 -12.51 32.67 34.12
CA ARG A 36 -11.36 33.23 33.38
C ARG A 36 -10.43 32.13 32.87
N LEU A 37 -10.14 31.12 33.68
CA LEU A 37 -9.30 29.97 33.31
C LEU A 37 -10.00 29.06 32.29
N SER A 38 -11.32 28.87 32.43
CA SER A 38 -12.16 28.16 31.48
C SER A 38 -12.11 28.81 30.10
N GLY A 39 -12.14 30.15 30.03
CA GLY A 39 -11.95 30.90 28.78
C GLY A 39 -10.56 30.71 28.13
N LEU A 40 -9.52 30.39 28.93
CA LEU A 40 -8.17 30.08 28.45
C LEU A 40 -8.03 28.61 28.01
N VAL A 41 -8.85 27.72 28.55
CA VAL A 41 -9.10 26.38 27.98
C VAL A 41 -9.99 26.56 26.75
N GLY A 42 -9.44 27.18 25.72
CA GLY A 42 -10.08 27.23 24.41
C GLY A 42 -10.46 25.81 23.97
N ARG A 43 -11.54 25.69 23.18
CA ARG A 43 -11.95 24.42 22.57
C ARG A 43 -10.69 23.72 22.06
N PRO A 44 -10.44 22.45 22.43
CA PRO A 44 -9.30 21.73 21.89
C PRO A 44 -9.39 21.87 20.38
N SER A 45 -8.42 22.57 19.79
CA SER A 45 -8.33 22.76 18.35
C SER A 45 -8.59 21.41 17.70
N GLU A 46 -9.47 21.38 16.69
CA GLU A 46 -10.02 20.19 15.99
C GLU A 46 -8.98 19.21 15.40
N SER A 47 -7.71 19.32 15.75
CA SER A 47 -6.62 18.55 15.19
C SER A 47 -5.58 18.16 16.24
N HIS A 48 -6.00 17.61 17.39
CA HIS A 48 -5.12 16.67 18.09
C HIS A 48 -5.41 15.28 17.52
N PRO A 49 -4.51 14.68 16.73
CA PRO A 49 -4.71 13.36 16.15
C PRO A 49 -4.49 12.32 17.24
N LEU A 50 -5.42 12.24 18.19
CA LEU A 50 -5.46 11.20 19.22
C LEU A 50 -5.94 9.84 18.66
N HIS A 51 -6.10 9.74 17.34
CA HIS A 51 -6.51 8.52 16.65
C HIS A 51 -7.73 7.89 17.35
N ASN A 52 -7.63 6.64 17.81
CA ASN A 52 -8.74 5.92 18.43
C ASN A 52 -9.12 6.46 19.82
N SER A 53 -8.20 7.10 20.57
CA SER A 53 -8.54 7.63 21.90
C SER A 53 -9.39 8.90 21.84
N GLY A 54 -9.41 9.59 20.68
CA GLY A 54 -10.32 10.70 20.43
C GLY A 54 -11.79 10.28 20.23
N LEU A 55 -12.06 8.98 20.05
CA LEU A 55 -13.41 8.45 19.88
C LEU A 55 -14.11 8.17 21.22
N LEU A 56 -13.36 8.13 22.33
CA LEU A 56 -13.91 7.85 23.66
C LEU A 56 -14.68 9.04 24.25
N SER A 57 -14.50 10.24 23.71
CA SER A 57 -15.21 11.46 24.14
C SER A 57 -16.43 11.79 23.29
N LEU A 58 -16.79 10.95 22.32
CA LEU A 58 -17.97 11.15 21.48
C LEU A 58 -19.21 10.52 22.15
N ASP A 59 -20.28 11.31 22.23
CA ASP A 59 -21.61 10.86 22.65
C ASP A 59 -22.14 9.80 21.64
N PRO A 60 -22.56 8.59 22.09
CA PRO A 60 -23.07 7.52 21.23
C PRO A 60 -24.21 7.94 20.29
N VAL A 61 -24.94 9.01 20.62
CA VAL A 61 -26.08 9.51 19.83
C VAL A 61 -25.63 10.22 18.54
N GLN A 62 -24.41 10.74 18.48
CA GLN A 62 -23.89 11.48 17.32
C GLN A 62 -22.92 10.66 16.46
N ASP A 63 -22.78 9.36 16.73
CA ASP A 63 -21.83 8.49 16.04
C ASP A 63 -22.24 8.28 14.57
N LYS A 64 -21.87 9.24 13.72
CA LYS A 64 -21.98 9.20 12.25
C LYS A 64 -20.89 8.32 11.65
N THR A 65 -20.38 7.32 12.38
CA THR A 65 -19.50 6.34 11.77
C THR A 65 -20.30 5.54 10.75
N PRO A 66 -19.91 5.53 9.47
CA PRO A 66 -20.64 4.82 8.41
C PRO A 66 -20.44 3.29 8.51
N LEU A 67 -20.34 2.75 9.73
CA LEU A 67 -19.94 1.39 10.04
C LEU A 67 -20.87 0.38 9.37
N TYR A 68 -22.18 0.62 9.38
CA TYR A 68 -23.15 -0.25 8.71
C TYR A 68 -22.92 -0.29 7.19
N SER A 69 -22.72 0.86 6.56
CA SER A 69 -22.51 0.92 5.10
C SER A 69 -21.18 0.30 4.69
N GLN A 70 -20.12 0.50 5.48
CA GLN A 70 -18.81 -0.10 5.26
C GLN A 70 -18.85 -1.61 5.47
N LEU A 71 -19.51 -2.09 6.53
CA LEU A 71 -19.67 -3.52 6.79
C LEU A 71 -20.48 -4.19 5.68
N LEU A 72 -21.55 -3.54 5.22
CA LEU A 72 -22.36 -4.02 4.10
C LEU A 72 -21.54 -4.08 2.80
N GLN A 73 -20.72 -3.08 2.52
CA GLN A 73 -19.84 -3.06 1.36
C GLN A 73 -18.76 -4.16 1.44
N ALA A 74 -18.15 -4.34 2.61
CA ALA A 74 -17.18 -5.41 2.85
C ALA A 74 -17.81 -6.80 2.68
N TYR A 75 -19.02 -6.99 3.19
CA TYR A 75 -19.78 -8.23 3.02
C TYR A 75 -20.09 -8.52 1.55
N LYS A 76 -20.58 -7.52 0.80
CA LYS A 76 -20.83 -7.65 -0.65
C LYS A 76 -19.56 -8.00 -1.43
N TRP A 77 -18.44 -7.35 -1.10
CA TRP A 77 -17.16 -7.64 -1.74
C TRP A 77 -16.66 -9.06 -1.41
N SER A 78 -16.78 -9.49 -0.15
CA SER A 78 -16.43 -10.84 0.29
C SER A 78 -17.22 -11.91 -0.48
N ASN A 79 -18.55 -11.74 -0.60
CA ASN A 79 -19.38 -12.65 -1.39
C ASN A 79 -18.95 -12.71 -2.87
N LYS A 80 -18.66 -11.55 -3.48
CA LYS A 80 -18.21 -11.49 -4.88
C LYS A 80 -16.85 -12.18 -5.06
N LEU A 81 -15.91 -11.96 -4.15
CA LEU A 81 -14.60 -12.61 -4.15
C LEU A 81 -14.76 -14.13 -4.02
N GLN A 82 -15.57 -14.60 -3.07
CA GLN A 82 -15.80 -16.01 -2.83
C GLN A 82 -16.42 -16.71 -4.04
N TYR A 83 -17.36 -16.04 -4.73
CA TYR A 83 -17.94 -16.53 -5.98
C TYR A 83 -16.87 -16.69 -7.09
N HIS A 84 -16.06 -15.65 -7.33
CA HIS A 84 -15.00 -15.72 -8.35
C HIS A 84 -13.91 -16.74 -8.00
N ALA A 85 -13.52 -16.84 -6.73
CA ALA A 85 -12.57 -17.84 -6.26
C ALA A 85 -13.13 -19.27 -6.44
N GLY A 86 -14.43 -19.47 -6.20
CA GLY A 86 -15.12 -20.73 -6.46
C GLY A 86 -15.09 -21.11 -7.94
N LEU A 87 -15.40 -20.17 -8.84
CA LEU A 87 -15.31 -20.39 -10.29
C LEU A 87 -13.88 -20.69 -10.74
N ALA A 88 -12.89 -19.92 -10.26
CA ALA A 88 -11.48 -20.14 -10.58
C ALA A 88 -11.01 -21.51 -10.06
N SER A 89 -11.38 -21.89 -8.84
CA SER A 89 -11.09 -23.21 -8.28
C SER A 89 -11.71 -24.33 -9.12
N SER A 90 -12.96 -24.16 -9.56
CA SER A 90 -13.62 -25.12 -10.44
C SER A 90 -12.88 -25.25 -11.79
N LEU A 91 -12.53 -24.14 -12.44
CA LEU A 91 -11.79 -24.13 -13.70
C LEU A 91 -10.40 -24.78 -13.55
N LEU A 92 -9.68 -24.47 -12.47
CA LEU A 92 -8.37 -25.06 -12.19
C LEU A 92 -8.46 -26.56 -11.91
N ASN A 93 -9.53 -27.02 -11.25
CA ASN A 93 -9.75 -28.45 -10.98
C ASN A 93 -10.27 -29.21 -12.22
N GLN A 94 -10.99 -28.55 -13.12
CA GLN A 94 -11.38 -29.12 -14.41
C GLN A 94 -10.19 -29.22 -15.37
N GLN A 95 -9.29 -28.24 -15.34
CA GLN A 95 -7.98 -28.29 -15.99
C GLN A 95 -7.05 -29.20 -15.18
N SER A 96 -7.40 -30.49 -15.09
CA SER A 96 -6.41 -31.52 -14.85
C SER A 96 -5.49 -31.53 -16.07
N LEU A 97 -4.53 -30.59 -16.10
CA LEU A 97 -3.31 -30.72 -16.88
C LEU A 97 -2.85 -32.13 -16.56
N LYS A 98 -3.04 -33.07 -17.51
CA LYS A 98 -2.67 -34.47 -17.34
C LYS A 98 -1.21 -34.44 -16.93
N ARG A 99 -0.98 -34.53 -15.62
CA ARG A 99 0.36 -34.52 -15.08
C ARG A 99 0.90 -35.84 -15.58
N SER A 100 1.79 -35.77 -16.57
CA SER A 100 2.80 -36.80 -16.78
C SER A 100 3.68 -36.81 -15.53
N ALA A 101 3.11 -37.29 -14.43
CA ALA A 101 3.77 -37.61 -13.19
C ALA A 101 3.28 -39.02 -12.88
N ASN A 102 3.92 -39.98 -13.54
CA ASN A 102 3.88 -41.37 -13.11
C ASN A 102 4.19 -41.38 -11.60
N GLN A 103 3.21 -41.82 -10.81
CA GLN A 103 3.39 -42.71 -9.66
C GLN A 103 4.77 -42.59 -8.98
N LEU A 104 4.99 -41.58 -8.16
CA LEU A 104 6.07 -41.58 -7.17
C LEU A 104 5.48 -41.16 -5.82
N GLY A 105 5.62 -42.06 -4.86
CA GLY A 105 4.85 -42.13 -3.62
C GLY A 105 5.13 -41.04 -2.57
N PRO A 106 4.60 -41.24 -1.35
CA PRO A 106 4.57 -40.21 -0.32
C PRO A 106 5.94 -40.13 0.36
N SER A 107 6.74 -39.11 0.03
CA SER A 107 7.85 -38.68 0.88
C SER A 107 7.86 -37.17 1.00
N ALA A 108 7.09 -36.68 1.96
CA ALA A 108 7.24 -35.35 2.51
C ALA A 108 8.60 -35.27 3.22
N LYS A 109 9.54 -34.49 2.68
CA LYS A 109 10.50 -33.62 3.40
C LYS A 109 11.54 -33.09 2.43
N ARG A 110 11.25 -31.92 1.86
CA ARG A 110 12.16 -30.83 1.45
C ARG A 110 11.40 -29.99 0.44
N ARG A 111 10.86 -28.85 0.87
CA ARG A 111 10.35 -27.83 -0.07
C ARG A 111 11.53 -27.41 -0.95
N PRO A 112 11.54 -27.68 -2.26
CA PRO A 112 12.47 -27.00 -3.15
C PRO A 112 12.08 -25.53 -3.09
N LYS A 113 13.07 -24.64 -2.95
CA LYS A 113 12.87 -23.20 -3.15
C LYS A 113 12.24 -23.05 -4.52
N VAL A 114 10.96 -22.69 -4.57
CA VAL A 114 10.19 -22.58 -5.82
C VAL A 114 10.86 -21.45 -6.60
N GLN A 115 11.76 -21.81 -7.50
CA GLN A 115 12.07 -20.90 -8.59
C GLN A 115 10.77 -20.66 -9.33
N PRO A 116 10.39 -19.42 -9.63
CA PRO A 116 9.24 -19.14 -10.48
C PRO A 116 9.55 -19.64 -11.89
N SER A 117 9.32 -20.93 -12.13
CA SER A 117 9.43 -21.58 -13.43
C SER A 117 8.04 -21.91 -13.92
N THR A 118 7.31 -20.89 -14.37
CA THR A 118 6.05 -21.10 -15.09
C THR A 118 6.03 -20.52 -16.49
N LEU A 119 7.15 -20.02 -17.03
CA LEU A 119 7.16 -19.36 -18.36
C LEU A 119 8.38 -19.67 -19.24
N VAL A 120 9.17 -20.70 -18.91
CA VAL A 120 10.33 -21.08 -19.73
C VAL A 120 9.85 -22.01 -20.85
N LEU A 121 9.65 -21.47 -22.06
CA LEU A 121 9.45 -22.31 -23.23
C LEU A 121 10.80 -22.91 -23.67
N PRO A 122 10.81 -24.08 -24.33
CA PRO A 122 12.03 -24.62 -24.92
C PRO A 122 12.70 -23.60 -25.85
N LEU A 123 14.03 -23.49 -25.80
CA LEU A 123 14.81 -22.54 -26.62
C LEU A 123 14.53 -22.71 -28.11
N GLN A 124 14.33 -23.95 -28.58
CA GLN A 124 14.00 -24.27 -29.97
C GLN A 124 12.71 -23.59 -30.42
N TYR A 125 11.67 -23.59 -29.57
CA TYR A 125 10.40 -22.95 -29.91
C TYR A 125 10.54 -21.43 -30.04
N VAL A 126 11.35 -20.82 -29.19
CA VAL A 126 11.65 -19.38 -29.26
C VAL A 126 12.41 -19.06 -30.55
N ASP A 127 13.40 -19.88 -30.90
CA ASP A 127 14.19 -19.71 -32.13
C ASP A 127 13.33 -19.89 -33.39
N ASP A 128 12.40 -20.85 -33.39
CA ASP A 128 11.46 -21.07 -34.51
C ASP A 128 10.52 -19.87 -34.70
N VAL A 129 10.04 -19.28 -33.61
CA VAL A 129 9.20 -18.07 -33.66
C VAL A 129 10.01 -16.89 -34.18
N ILE A 130 11.22 -16.67 -33.67
CA ILE A 130 12.11 -15.59 -34.14
C ILE A 130 12.42 -15.76 -35.62
N ALA A 131 12.76 -16.98 -36.06
CA ALA A 131 13.04 -17.27 -37.46
C ALA A 131 11.80 -17.08 -38.35
N ARG A 132 10.60 -17.37 -37.85
CA ARG A 132 9.35 -17.10 -38.57
C ARG A 132 9.10 -15.60 -38.70
N ILE A 133 9.34 -14.82 -37.65
CA ILE A 133 9.23 -13.36 -37.68
C ILE A 133 10.23 -12.76 -38.68
N GLY A 134 11.48 -13.21 -38.67
CA GLY A 134 12.49 -12.77 -39.63
C GLY A 134 12.11 -13.05 -41.09
N ARG A 135 11.39 -14.15 -41.36
CA ARG A 135 10.88 -14.45 -42.71
C ARG A 135 9.66 -13.63 -43.10
N MET A 136 8.85 -13.16 -42.14
CA MET A 136 7.67 -12.33 -42.43
C MET A 136 8.04 -10.90 -42.83
N PHE A 137 9.19 -10.39 -42.36
CA PHE A 137 9.64 -9.02 -42.59
C PHE A 137 11.04 -9.01 -43.23
N PRO A 138 11.15 -9.14 -44.56
CA PRO A 138 12.44 -9.22 -45.25
C PRO A 138 13.30 -7.95 -45.12
N ASP A 139 12.66 -6.79 -44.89
CA ASP A 139 13.36 -5.51 -44.69
C ASP A 139 13.92 -5.32 -43.26
N MET A 140 13.72 -6.31 -42.38
CA MET A 140 14.12 -6.30 -40.98
C MET A 140 15.15 -7.39 -40.72
N THR A 141 16.36 -7.00 -40.31
CA THR A 141 17.39 -7.97 -39.90
C THR A 141 17.34 -8.19 -38.39
N ILE A 142 17.38 -9.44 -37.96
CA ILE A 142 17.32 -9.83 -36.55
C ILE A 142 18.57 -10.65 -36.22
N GLU A 143 19.41 -10.13 -35.34
CA GLU A 143 20.55 -10.86 -34.78
C GLU A 143 20.23 -11.32 -33.35
N LEU A 144 20.46 -12.59 -33.04
CA LEU A 144 20.16 -13.18 -31.74
C LEU A 144 21.44 -13.40 -30.92
N PHE A 145 21.47 -12.85 -29.71
CA PHE A 145 22.53 -13.03 -28.71
C PHE A 145 21.97 -13.69 -27.45
N ARG A 146 22.72 -14.63 -26.87
CA ARG A 146 22.34 -15.33 -25.61
C ARG A 146 23.47 -15.24 -24.57
N PRO A 147 23.65 -14.09 -23.90
CA PRO A 147 24.77 -13.90 -22.97
C PRO A 147 24.73 -14.86 -21.76
N ASN A 148 23.54 -15.24 -21.29
CA ASN A 148 23.35 -16.12 -20.12
C ASN A 148 22.58 -17.41 -20.47
N GLY A 149 22.60 -17.84 -21.73
CA GLY A 149 21.98 -19.08 -22.23
C GLY A 149 20.44 -19.08 -22.32
N THR A 150 19.73 -18.49 -21.35
CA THR A 150 18.26 -18.53 -21.25
C THR A 150 17.55 -17.26 -21.73
N SER A 151 18.19 -16.10 -21.61
CA SER A 151 17.65 -14.83 -22.09
C SER A 151 18.11 -14.58 -23.53
N ALA A 152 17.15 -14.32 -24.41
CA ALA A 152 17.39 -13.95 -25.79
C ALA A 152 17.47 -12.42 -25.89
N VAL A 153 18.56 -11.91 -26.44
CA VAL A 153 18.73 -10.49 -26.76
C VAL A 153 18.74 -10.38 -28.27
N LEU A 154 17.73 -9.72 -28.82
CA LEU A 154 17.56 -9.52 -30.25
C LEU A 154 18.05 -8.12 -30.62
N LEU A 155 18.95 -8.02 -31.57
CA LEU A 155 19.27 -6.76 -32.25
C LEU A 155 18.49 -6.73 -33.56
N VAL A 156 17.51 -5.86 -33.62
CA VAL A 156 16.61 -5.68 -34.76
C VAL A 156 17.03 -4.42 -35.49
N THR A 157 17.43 -4.52 -36.76
CA THR A 157 17.70 -3.35 -37.61
C THR A 157 16.64 -3.24 -38.68
N LEU A 158 16.05 -2.06 -38.79
CA LEU A 158 15.04 -1.75 -39.80
C LEU A 158 15.62 -0.76 -40.81
N GLY A 159 16.09 -1.31 -41.94
CA GLY A 159 16.70 -0.53 -43.03
C GLY A 159 17.74 0.49 -42.54
N LYS A 160 17.57 1.75 -42.92
CA LYS A 160 18.39 2.91 -42.49
C LYS A 160 17.68 3.81 -41.48
N VAL A 161 16.63 3.33 -40.82
CA VAL A 161 15.76 4.15 -39.96
C VAL A 161 16.16 4.00 -38.50
N LEU A 162 16.15 2.77 -37.98
CA LEU A 162 16.36 2.51 -36.56
C LEU A 162 17.03 1.17 -36.29
N LYS A 163 17.57 1.06 -35.08
CA LYS A 163 18.07 -0.17 -34.47
C LYS A 163 17.39 -0.34 -33.11
N ALA A 164 16.89 -1.52 -32.82
CA ALA A 164 16.23 -1.84 -31.57
C ALA A 164 16.90 -3.05 -30.90
N ILE A 165 17.12 -2.96 -29.59
CA ILE A 165 17.52 -4.09 -28.76
C ILE A 165 16.29 -4.57 -28.02
N VAL A 166 15.92 -5.83 -28.18
CA VAL A 166 14.80 -6.47 -27.46
C VAL A 166 15.37 -7.56 -26.57
N VAL A 167 15.27 -7.37 -25.26
CA VAL A 167 15.64 -8.37 -24.26
C VAL A 167 14.42 -9.18 -23.91
N MET A 168 14.49 -10.48 -24.17
CA MET A 168 13.45 -11.45 -23.94
C MET A 168 13.87 -12.52 -22.94
N ARG A 169 12.89 -12.99 -22.17
CA ARG A 169 12.97 -14.22 -21.37
C ARG A 169 11.88 -15.14 -21.89
N SER A 170 12.25 -16.20 -22.62
CA SER A 170 11.27 -16.96 -23.43
C SER A 170 10.60 -16.02 -24.45
N LEU A 171 9.27 -16.07 -24.61
CA LEU A 171 8.52 -15.13 -25.46
C LEU A 171 8.13 -13.81 -24.78
N PHE A 172 8.47 -13.63 -23.50
CA PHE A 172 8.17 -12.39 -22.79
C PHE A 172 9.22 -11.33 -23.07
N ILE A 173 8.75 -10.16 -23.45
CA ILE A 173 9.59 -8.98 -23.63
C ILE A 173 9.80 -8.34 -22.26
N ASP A 174 11.04 -8.33 -21.79
CA ASP A 174 11.44 -7.71 -20.52
C ASP A 174 11.79 -6.23 -20.74
N ARG A 175 12.62 -5.97 -21.76
CA ARG A 175 13.07 -4.60 -22.10
C ARG A 175 13.21 -4.41 -23.59
N THR A 176 12.90 -3.20 -24.06
CA THR A 176 13.18 -2.73 -25.41
C THR A 176 13.92 -1.40 -25.35
N VAL A 177 14.96 -1.27 -26.18
CA VAL A 177 15.70 -0.01 -26.34
C VAL A 177 15.73 0.29 -27.83
N VAL A 178 15.16 1.43 -28.23
CA VAL A 178 15.14 1.88 -29.62
C VAL A 178 16.14 3.02 -29.78
N ARG A 179 16.94 2.95 -30.83
CA ARG A 179 17.96 3.93 -31.20
C ARG A 179 17.84 4.28 -32.68
N GLY A 180 18.24 5.49 -33.04
CA GLY A 180 18.35 5.88 -34.45
C GLY A 180 19.40 5.04 -35.20
N PHE A 181 19.28 4.89 -36.52
CA PHE A 181 20.20 4.05 -37.30
C PHE A 181 21.69 4.42 -37.12
N ASN A 182 21.97 5.72 -36.99
CA ASN A 182 23.32 6.26 -36.82
C ASN A 182 23.77 6.36 -35.36
N GLU A 183 22.94 5.92 -34.40
CA GLU A 183 23.29 5.92 -32.99
C GLU A 183 23.99 4.62 -32.61
N ASN A 184 25.02 4.75 -31.75
CA ASN A 184 25.79 3.60 -31.30
C ASN A 184 24.96 2.74 -30.34
N VAL A 185 24.77 1.48 -30.73
CA VAL A 185 24.07 0.44 -29.96
C VAL A 185 25.00 -0.30 -29.01
N TYR A 186 26.31 -0.19 -29.23
CA TYR A 186 27.36 -0.81 -28.43
C TYR A 186 28.04 0.23 -27.54
N THR A 187 28.26 -0.15 -26.27
CA THR A 187 29.14 0.59 -25.36
C THR A 187 30.59 0.39 -25.79
N LYS A 188 31.50 1.30 -25.40
CA LYS A 188 32.95 1.24 -25.71
C LYS A 188 33.63 -0.11 -25.37
N ASP A 189 33.02 -0.90 -24.49
CA ASP A 189 33.50 -2.23 -24.08
C ASP A 189 32.97 -3.40 -24.95
N GLY A 190 32.37 -3.12 -26.11
CA GLY A 190 31.83 -4.16 -27.01
C GLY A 190 30.55 -4.84 -26.52
N LYS A 191 30.00 -4.40 -25.37
CA LYS A 191 28.72 -4.89 -24.83
C LYS A 191 27.56 -4.04 -25.34
N VAL A 192 26.42 -4.70 -25.59
CA VAL A 192 25.17 -4.04 -25.99
C VAL A 192 24.76 -3.02 -24.92
N ALA A 193 24.56 -1.77 -25.31
CA ALA A 193 24.30 -0.64 -24.40
C ALA A 193 22.84 -0.68 -23.89
N LEU A 194 22.59 -1.51 -22.88
CA LEU A 194 21.29 -1.68 -22.22
C LEU A 194 20.91 -0.54 -21.26
N HIS A 195 21.85 0.36 -20.96
CA HIS A 195 21.59 1.54 -20.13
C HIS A 195 21.34 2.74 -21.03
N LEU A 196 20.17 3.37 -20.87
CA LEU A 196 19.96 4.75 -21.28
C LEU A 196 20.90 5.59 -20.41
N SER A 197 21.95 6.14 -21.02
CA SER A 197 22.72 7.22 -20.42
C SER A 197 21.82 8.45 -20.38
N GLY A 198 20.89 8.51 -19.44
CA GLY A 198 20.29 9.75 -18.99
C GLY A 198 21.31 10.46 -18.12
N SER A 199 22.14 11.30 -18.75
CA SER A 199 22.86 12.42 -18.14
C SER A 199 23.71 13.08 -19.23
N HIS A 200 23.13 14.05 -19.93
CA HIS A 200 23.57 15.43 -20.05
C HIS A 200 22.66 16.18 -21.03
#